data_AF-A0ABD0NMN8-F1
#
_entry.id   AF-A0ABD0NMN8-F1
#
_cell.length_a   1.000
_cell.length_b   1.000
_cell.length_c   1.000
_cell.angle_alpha   90.00
_cell.angle_beta   90.00
_cell.angle_gamma   90.00
#
_symmetry.space_group_name_H-M   'P 1'
#
loop_
_entity.id
_entity.type
_entity.pdbx_description
1 polymer ?
#
loop_
_entity_poly.entity_id
_entity_poly.type
_entity_poly.pdbx_seq_one_letter_code
_entity_poly.pdbx_strand_id
1 'polypeptide(L)' 'NARQRQEGVVSASRIFFTEYTPPQPPNSPPPLKLRGIMDLSPFTVTDHTAMDIVVDIFRKLGLRQCLVTHNG' A
#
# COMPACT_ATOMS: atom_id res chain seq x y z
N ASN A 1 -4.75 9.44 13.38
CA ASN A 1 -5.41 8.17 12.99
C ASN A 1 -4.88 6.95 13.73
N ALA A 2 -3.85 6.21 13.28
CA ALA A 2 -3.46 4.94 13.94
C ALA A 2 -3.09 5.09 15.43
N ARG A 3 -2.19 6.03 15.77
CA ARG A 3 -1.82 6.38 17.16
C ARG A 3 -2.97 6.86 18.06
N GLN A 4 -4.09 7.28 17.47
CA GLN A 4 -5.28 7.74 18.23
C GLN A 4 -6.32 6.63 18.39
N ARG A 5 -6.33 5.64 17.49
CA ARG A 5 -7.38 4.63 17.38
C ARG A 5 -6.92 3.23 17.78
N GLN A 6 -5.62 3.00 17.89
CA GLN A 6 -5.02 1.72 18.26
C GLN A 6 -4.15 1.92 19.49
N GLU A 7 -4.53 1.28 20.59
CA GLU A 7 -3.81 1.37 21.86
C GLU A 7 -2.39 0.79 21.73
N GLY A 8 -1.42 1.44 22.38
CA GLY A 8 -0.01 1.02 22.36
C GLY A 8 0.74 1.29 21.06
N VAL A 9 0.06 1.70 19.98
CA VAL A 9 0.76 2.14 18.75
C VAL A 9 1.44 3.48 18.99
N VAL A 10 2.77 3.47 18.91
CA VAL A 10 3.64 4.62 19.14
C VAL A 10 4.48 4.90 17.90
N SER A 11 5.24 6.00 17.90
CA SER A 11 6.13 6.33 16.77
C SER A 11 7.20 5.28 16.48
N ALA A 12 7.56 4.48 17.49
CA ALA A 12 8.51 3.36 17.36
C ALA A 12 7.85 2.03 16.93
N SER A 13 6.51 1.99 16.78
CA SER A 13 5.81 0.80 16.29
C SER A 13 6.23 0.45 14.87
N ARG A 14 6.64 -0.80 14.64
CA ARG A 14 6.98 -1.30 13.31
C ARG A 14 5.73 -1.44 12.45
N ILE A 15 5.83 -1.05 11.19
CA ILE A 15 4.75 -1.09 10.22
C ILE A 15 4.91 -2.33 9.33
N PHE A 16 3.82 -3.06 9.11
CA PHE A 16 3.80 -4.21 8.21
C PHE A 16 2.70 -4.07 7.16
N PHE A 17 3.06 -4.35 5.91
CA PHE A 17 2.15 -4.44 4.77
C PHE A 17 1.80 -5.90 4.42
N THR A 18 2.35 -6.84 5.19
CA THR A 18 2.18 -8.28 5.03
C THR A 18 1.03 -8.82 5.85
N GLU A 19 0.58 -10.02 5.51
CA GLU A 19 -0.47 -10.72 6.26
C GLU A 19 0.06 -11.22 7.61
N TYR A 20 1.23 -11.85 7.55
CA TYR A 20 1.94 -12.30 8.72
C TYR A 20 2.74 -11.16 9.34
N THR A 21 2.75 -11.11 10.67
CA THR A 21 3.62 -10.22 11.43
C THR A 21 4.75 -11.05 12.02
N PRO A 22 6.01 -10.78 11.66
CA PRO A 22 7.16 -11.45 12.25
C PRO A 22 7.17 -11.37 13.78
N PRO A 23 7.73 -12.38 14.46
CA PRO A 23 7.91 -12.34 15.90
C PRO A 23 8.73 -11.11 16.29
N GLN A 24 8.33 -10.45 17.38
CA GLN A 24 9.02 -9.27 17.88
C GLN A 24 9.59 -9.52 19.27
N PRO A 25 10.62 -8.74 19.68
CA PRO A 25 11.12 -8.79 21.05
C PRO A 25 9.98 -8.58 22.08
N PRO A 26 10.07 -9.20 23.26
CA PRO A 26 9.01 -9.14 24.28
C PRO A 26 8.58 -7.71 24.66
N ASN A 27 9.51 -6.75 24.64
CA ASN A 27 9.27 -5.36 25.03
C ASN A 27 9.06 -4.42 23.84
N SER A 28 8.76 -4.97 22.66
CA SER A 28 8.46 -4.17 21.48
C SER A 28 7.05 -3.56 21.57
N PRO A 29 6.86 -2.32 21.08
CA PRO A 29 5.52 -1.76 20.97
C PRO A 29 4.67 -2.55 19.95
N PRO A 30 3.33 -2.59 20.13
CA PRO A 30 2.41 -3.21 19.18
C PRO A 30 2.68 -2.79 17.73
N PRO A 31 2.68 -3.75 16.78
CA PRO A 31 2.91 -3.48 15.37
C PRO A 31 1.69 -2.84 14.71
N LEU A 32 1.92 -1.96 13.74
CA LEU A 32 0.86 -1.37 12.91
C LEU A 32 0.75 -2.15 11.60
N LYS A 33 -0.38 -2.84 11.38
CA LYS A 33 -0.65 -3.55 10.12
C LYS A 33 -1.43 -2.66 9.17
N LEU A 34 -0.88 -2.38 7.99
CA LEU A 34 -1.53 -1.58 6.96
C LEU A 34 -2.10 -2.41 5.80
N ARG A 35 -1.90 -3.73 5.80
CA ARG A 35 -2.46 -4.62 4.76
C ARG A 35 -3.97 -4.43 4.57
N GLY A 36 -4.73 -4.25 5.64
CA GLY A 36 -6.20 -4.12 5.57
C GLY A 36 -6.71 -2.84 4.92
N ILE A 37 -5.84 -1.83 4.73
CA ILE A 37 -6.20 -0.58 4.03
C ILE A 37 -5.48 -0.43 2.69
N MET A 38 -4.61 -1.38 2.35
CA MET A 38 -3.88 -1.41 1.09
C MET A 38 -4.72 -2.10 0.04
N ASP A 39 -4.88 -1.47 -1.12
CA ASP A 39 -5.40 -2.14 -2.30
C ASP A 39 -4.34 -3.10 -2.83
N LEU A 40 -4.64 -4.39 -2.84
CA LEU A 40 -3.74 -5.45 -3.30
C LEU A 40 -3.85 -5.70 -4.81
N SER A 41 -4.78 -5.01 -5.48
CA SER A 41 -5.04 -5.11 -6.92
C SER A 41 -5.11 -3.73 -7.57
N PRO A 42 -4.07 -2.87 -7.42
CA PRO A 42 -4.07 -1.57 -8.06
C PRO A 42 -4.02 -1.72 -9.58
N PHE A 43 -4.59 -0.76 -10.30
CA PHE A 43 -4.43 -0.72 -11.75
C PHE A 43 -2.95 -0.48 -12.11
N THR A 44 -2.38 -1.36 -12.95
CA THR A 44 -0.99 -1.29 -13.38
C THR A 44 -0.87 -0.97 -14.86
N VAL A 45 0.18 -0.23 -15.20
CA VAL A 45 0.56 0.14 -16.57
C VAL A 45 2.05 -0.17 -16.70
N THR A 46 2.47 -0.76 -17.82
CA THR A 46 3.90 -0.95 -18.07
C THR A 46 4.52 0.34 -18.59
N ASP A 47 5.80 0.56 -18.31
CA ASP A 47 6.56 1.70 -18.82
C ASP A 47 6.65 1.77 -20.35
N HIS A 48 6.41 0.65 -21.04
CA HIS A 48 6.30 0.59 -22.50
C HIS A 48 4.93 1.00 -23.06
N THR A 49 3.92 1.20 -22.21
CA THR A 49 2.59 1.61 -22.67
C THR A 49 2.63 3.07 -23.11
N ALA A 50 2.23 3.32 -24.36
CA ALA A 50 2.21 4.66 -24.92
C ALA A 50 1.26 5.60 -24.16
N MET A 51 1.64 6.87 -24.03
CA MET A 51 0.95 7.82 -23.16
C MET A 51 -0.49 8.12 -23.60
N ASP A 52 -0.79 8.05 -24.89
CA ASP A 52 -2.15 8.17 -25.43
C ASP A 52 -3.08 7.07 -24.89
N ILE A 53 -2.61 5.83 -24.81
CA ILE A 53 -3.32 4.71 -24.20
C ILE A 53 -3.51 4.95 -22.69
N VAL A 54 -2.46 5.41 -21.98
CA VAL A 54 -2.56 5.71 -20.54
C VAL A 54 -3.62 6.77 -20.26
N VAL A 55 -3.64 7.85 -21.05
CA VAL A 55 -4.65 8.92 -20.93
C VAL A 55 -6.06 8.37 -21.17
N ASP A 56 -6.24 7.52 -22.19
CA ASP A 56 -7.54 6.92 -22.47
C ASP A 56 -8.01 6.00 -21.33
N ILE A 57 -7.11 5.21 -20.74
CA ILE A 57 -7.39 4.39 -19.56
C ILE A 57 -7.87 5.26 -18.38
N PHE A 58 -7.16 6.34 -18.05
CA PHE A 58 -7.57 7.25 -16.97
C PHE A 58 -8.95 7.86 -17.24
N ARG A 59 -9.21 8.28 -18.47
CA ARG A 59 -10.50 8.87 -18.86
C ARG A 59 -11.65 7.86 -18.78
N LYS A 60 -11.43 6.62 -19.22
CA LYS A 60 -12.46 5.57 -19.26
C LYS A 60 -12.77 4.98 -17.90
N LEU A 61 -11.74 4.74 -17.08
CA LEU A 61 -11.88 4.10 -15.78
C LEU A 61 -12.06 5.10 -14.63
N GLY A 62 -11.88 6.41 -14.88
CA GLY A 62 -11.93 7.43 -13.85
C GLY A 62 -10.83 7.30 -12.81
N LEU A 63 -9.68 6.72 -13.20
CA LEU A 63 -8.54 6.55 -12.31
C LEU A 63 -7.97 7.91 -11.90
N ARG A 64 -7.55 8.00 -10.64
CA ARG A 64 -6.77 9.15 -10.15
C ARG A 64 -5.28 8.88 -10.18
N GLN A 65 -4.91 7.60 -10.05
CA GLN A 65 -3.55 7.11 -9.94
C GLN A 65 -3.51 5.69 -10.50
N CYS A 66 -2.37 5.30 -11.08
CA CYS A 66 -2.04 3.92 -11.45
C CYS A 66 -0.60 3.63 -11.08
N LEU A 67 -0.25 2.35 -10.94
CA LEU A 67 1.14 1.94 -10.73
C LEU A 67 1.82 1.75 -12.08
N VAL A 68 2.96 2.40 -12.29
CA VAL A 68 3.82 2.13 -13.45
C VAL A 68 4.84 1.07 -13.06
N THR A 69 4.90 -0.04 -13.78
CA THR A 69 5.84 -1.13 -13.53
C THR A 69 6.73 -1.40 -14.73
N HIS A 70 7.92 -1.94 -14.47
CA HIS A 70 8.81 -2.47 -15.49
C HIS A 70 8.89 -3.98 -15.25
N ASN A 71 8.38 -4.78 -16.19
CA ASN A 71 8.30 -6.24 -16.13
C ASN A 71 7.37 -6.85 -15.05
N GLY A 72 6.26 -6.17 -14.73
CA GLY A 72 5.21 -6.72 -13.84
C GLY A 72 5.45 -6.39 -12.38
#